data_AF-A0A2D9HQ76-F1
#
_entry.id   AF-A0A2D9HQ76-F1
#
_cell.length_a   1.000
_cell.length_b   1.000
_cell.length_c   1.000
_cell.angle_alpha   90.00
_cell.angle_beta   90.00
_cell.angle_gamma   90.00
#
_symmetry.space_group_name_H-M   'P 1'
#
loop_
_entity.id
_entity.type
_entity.pdbx_description
1 polymer ?
#
loop_
_entity_poly.entity_id
_entity_poly.type
_entity_poly.pdbx_seq_one_letter_code
_entity_poly.pdbx_strand_id
1 'polypeptide(L)'
;MTNAPEIRWRLRHEGQIVGYERHMGSRVWSSKDGLWWRGQRLEHSAKDRCLDVKDLNNQWLYEHDVVTCKGHDGAWLVVHFANQWALIQEDTMISAPSADRQLKRIGFKFPEN
;
A
#
# COMPACT_ATOMS: atom_id res chain seq x y z
N MET A 1 -19.76 -13.02 -15.45
CA MET A 1 -19.72 -12.25 -14.20
C MET A 1 -18.38 -11.55 -14.17
N THR A 2 -18.33 -10.26 -14.48
CA THR A 2 -17.10 -9.47 -14.31
C THR A 2 -16.87 -9.31 -12.81
N ASN A 3 -15.85 -9.97 -12.27
CA ASN A 3 -15.43 -9.72 -10.90
C ASN A 3 -15.07 -8.24 -10.81
N ALA A 4 -15.73 -7.51 -9.91
CA ALA A 4 -15.35 -6.14 -9.62
C ALA A 4 -13.86 -6.10 -9.21
N PRO A 5 -13.10 -5.09 -9.65
CA PRO A 5 -11.69 -5.00 -9.30
C PRO A 5 -11.53 -4.98 -7.77
N GLU A 6 -10.58 -5.76 -7.28
CA GLU A 6 -10.24 -5.79 -5.86
C GLU A 6 -9.39 -4.56 -5.53
N ILE A 7 -9.86 -3.71 -4.62
CA ILE A 7 -9.08 -2.59 -4.09
C ILE A 7 -8.61 -2.96 -2.68
N ARG A 8 -7.31 -2.87 -2.44
CA ARG A 8 -6.69 -3.16 -1.15
C ARG A 8 -6.35 -1.88 -0.40
N TRP A 9 -6.52 -1.94 0.92
CA TRP A 9 -6.20 -0.86 1.84
C TRP A 9 -5.41 -1.40 3.01
N ARG A 10 -4.41 -0.65 3.47
CA ARG A 10 -3.83 -0.78 4.80
C ARG A 10 -4.54 0.18 5.74
N LEU A 11 -4.93 -0.31 6.91
CA LEU A 11 -5.69 0.45 7.90
C LEU A 11 -4.74 0.98 8.98
N ARG A 12 -4.94 2.24 9.36
CA ARG A 12 -4.19 2.88 10.45
C ARG A 12 -5.10 3.45 11.51
N HIS A 13 -4.66 3.39 12.77
CA HIS A 13 -5.30 4.03 13.90
C HIS A 13 -4.22 4.52 14.87
N GLU A 14 -4.29 5.78 15.31
CA GLU A 14 -3.38 6.36 16.31
C GLU A 14 -1.88 6.05 16.08
N GLY A 15 -1.40 6.19 14.83
CA GLY A 15 0.01 5.93 14.51
C GLY A 15 0.40 4.45 14.51
N GLN A 16 -0.56 3.54 14.36
CA GLN A 16 -0.31 2.10 14.24
C GLN A 16 -1.02 1.51 13.02
N ILE A 17 -0.44 0.45 12.45
CA ILE A 17 -1.10 -0.37 11.44
C ILE A 17 -1.96 -1.40 12.17
N VAL A 18 -3.27 -1.33 11.97
CA VAL A 18 -4.25 -2.16 12.71
C VAL A 18 -4.83 -3.30 11.86
N GLY A 19 -4.57 -3.29 10.55
CA GLY A 19 -4.97 -4.34 9.65
C GLY A 19 -5.07 -3.89 8.19
N TYR A 20 -5.91 -4.60 7.44
CA TYR A 20 -6.08 -4.44 6.00
C TYR A 20 -7.54 -4.62 5.62
N GLU A 21 -7.96 -3.99 4.52
CA GLU A 21 -9.25 -4.21 3.88
C GLU A 21 -9.10 -4.62 2.41
N ARG A 22 -10.01 -5.46 1.92
CA ARG A 22 -10.26 -5.75 0.51
C ARG A 22 -11.67 -5.31 0.16
N HIS A 23 -11.80 -4.46 -0.84
CA HIS A 23 -13.06 -3.98 -1.36
C HIS A 23 -13.29 -4.65 -2.70
N MET A 24 -14.36 -5.44 -2.82
CA MET A 24 -14.72 -6.18 -4.02
C MET A 24 -16.19 -5.87 -4.33
N GLY A 25 -16.43 -4.89 -5.21
CA GLY A 25 -17.76 -4.35 -5.46
C GLY A 25 -18.34 -3.73 -4.18
N SER A 26 -19.52 -4.19 -3.75
CA SER A 26 -20.17 -3.72 -2.51
C SER A 26 -19.68 -4.43 -1.24
N ARG A 27 -18.82 -5.45 -1.36
CA ARG A 27 -18.34 -6.24 -0.22
C ARG A 27 -17.01 -5.71 0.29
N VAL A 28 -16.92 -5.57 1.61
CA VAL A 28 -15.67 -5.28 2.30
C VAL A 28 -15.29 -6.42 3.21
N TRP A 29 -14.04 -6.82 3.14
CA TRP A 29 -13.43 -7.82 4.01
C TRP A 29 -12.27 -7.19 4.76
N SER A 30 -12.19 -7.40 6.06
CA SER A 30 -11.07 -6.94 6.89
C SER A 30 -10.23 -8.09 7.40
N SER A 31 -8.96 -7.82 7.65
CA SER A 31 -7.99 -8.77 8.19
C SER A 31 -6.99 -8.04 9.06
N LYS A 32 -6.62 -8.60 10.23
CA LYS A 32 -5.57 -8.00 11.08
C LYS A 32 -4.16 -8.24 10.52
N ASP A 33 -3.96 -9.36 9.82
CA ASP A 33 -2.64 -9.84 9.37
C ASP A 33 -2.51 -9.92 7.83
N GLY A 34 -3.62 -9.76 7.10
CA GLY A 34 -3.66 -9.87 5.64
C GLY A 34 -3.83 -11.32 5.14
N LEU A 35 -3.91 -12.30 6.04
CA LEU A 35 -4.06 -13.73 5.74
C LEU A 35 -5.52 -14.18 5.93
N TRP A 36 -6.15 -13.81 7.05
CA TRP A 36 -7.50 -14.25 7.38
C TRP A 36 -8.53 -13.12 7.24
N TRP A 37 -9.46 -13.29 6.30
CA TRP A 37 -10.41 -12.25 5.89
C TRP A 37 -11.81 -12.50 6.44
N ARG A 38 -12.40 -11.48 7.06
CA ARG A 38 -13.73 -11.55 7.69
C ARG A 38 -14.58 -10.34 7.28
N GLY A 39 -15.90 -10.48 7.34
CA GLY A 39 -16.82 -9.36 7.05
C GLY A 39 -16.90 -8.31 8.16
N GLN A 40 -16.39 -8.61 9.36
CA GLN A 40 -16.33 -7.65 10.46
C GLN A 40 -15.29 -6.57 10.15
N ARG A 41 -15.70 -5.30 10.22
CA ARG A 41 -14.79 -4.17 10.00
C ARG A 41 -13.90 -3.93 11.21
N LEU A 42 -12.66 -3.55 10.93
CA LEU A 42 -11.72 -3.11 11.97
C LEU A 42 -11.88 -1.60 12.18
N GLU A 43 -11.77 -1.17 13.42
CA GLU A 43 -11.68 0.26 13.75
C GLU A 43 -10.38 0.84 13.19
N HIS A 44 -10.48 2.01 12.55
CA HIS A 44 -9.35 2.71 11.94
C HIS A 44 -9.70 4.19 11.76
N SER A 45 -8.70 5.06 11.84
CA SER A 45 -8.84 6.50 11.58
C SER A 45 -8.36 6.90 10.18
N ALA A 46 -7.54 6.07 9.53
CA ALA A 46 -7.00 6.36 8.20
C ALA A 46 -6.81 5.07 7.37
N LYS A 47 -6.67 5.25 6.04
CA LYS A 47 -6.33 4.17 5.10
C LYS A 47 -5.23 4.61 4.15
N ASP A 48 -4.32 3.69 3.87
CA ASP A 48 -3.31 3.84 2.82
C ASP A 48 -3.72 2.96 1.63
N ARG A 49 -3.71 3.53 0.42
CA ARG A 49 -4.08 2.77 -0.78
C ARG A 49 -2.98 1.75 -1.12
N CYS A 50 -3.36 0.60 -1.66
CA CYS A 50 -2.42 -0.38 -2.20
C CYS A 50 -1.96 0.05 -3.60
N LEU A 51 -0.67 -0.08 -3.88
CA LEU A 51 -0.06 0.13 -5.20
C LEU A 51 -0.44 -0.99 -6.20
N ASP A 52 -1.08 -2.05 -5.71
CA ASP A 52 -1.46 -3.26 -6.47
C ASP A 52 -0.27 -3.98 -7.11
N VAL A 53 0.92 -3.75 -6.56
CA VAL A 53 2.13 -4.52 -6.85
C VAL A 53 2.70 -5.09 -5.55
N LYS A 54 3.43 -6.18 -5.69
CA LYS A 54 4.15 -6.81 -4.60
C LYS A 54 5.66 -6.60 -4.69
N ASP A 55 6.27 -6.37 -3.54
CA ASP A 55 7.70 -6.19 -3.37
C ASP A 55 8.49 -7.51 -3.58
N LEU A 56 9.83 -7.47 -3.53
CA LEU A 56 10.70 -8.65 -3.68
C LEU A 56 10.39 -9.80 -2.70
N ASN A 57 9.79 -9.52 -1.54
CA ASN A 57 9.44 -10.50 -0.52
C ASN A 57 7.97 -10.97 -0.59
N ASN A 58 7.27 -10.71 -1.71
CA ASN A 58 5.86 -11.08 -1.89
C ASN A 58 4.88 -10.35 -0.96
N GLN A 59 5.28 -9.18 -0.44
CA GLN A 59 4.42 -8.31 0.35
C GLN A 59 3.79 -7.24 -0.55
N TRP A 60 2.51 -6.97 -0.36
CA TRP A 60 1.85 -5.85 -1.05
C TRP A 60 2.45 -4.53 -0.61
N LEU A 61 2.62 -3.60 -1.55
CA LEU A 61 3.08 -2.24 -1.30
C LEU A 61 1.91 -1.29 -1.18
N TYR A 62 2.03 -0.35 -0.26
CA TYR A 62 1.01 0.64 0.04
C TYR A 62 1.62 2.03 0.08
N GLU A 63 0.76 3.03 -0.02
CA GLU A 63 1.12 4.43 0.20
C GLU A 63 1.83 4.63 1.54
N HIS A 64 2.88 5.44 1.53
CA HIS A 64 3.83 5.70 2.60
C HIS A 64 4.79 4.54 2.96
N ASP A 65 4.82 3.45 2.19
CA ASP A 65 5.94 2.50 2.28
C ASP A 65 7.24 3.16 1.81
N VAL A 66 8.34 2.79 2.47
CA VAL A 66 9.68 3.16 2.04
C VAL A 66 10.29 1.95 1.35
N VAL A 67 10.74 2.14 0.11
CA VAL A 67 11.23 1.09 -0.77
C VAL A 67 12.61 1.41 -1.34
N THR A 68 13.36 0.39 -1.72
CA THR A 68 14.48 0.53 -2.67
C THR A 68 14.02 0.06 -4.06
N CYS A 69 14.54 0.70 -5.10
CA CYS A 69 14.20 0.43 -6.50
C CYS A 69 15.46 -0.01 -7.26
N LYS A 70 15.35 -1.04 -8.10
CA LYS A 70 16.50 -1.48 -8.90
C LYS A 70 16.84 -0.41 -9.94
N GLY A 71 18.11 0.03 -9.96
CA GLY A 71 18.58 1.07 -10.89
C GLY A 71 18.45 2.50 -10.35
N HIS A 72 17.91 2.66 -9.15
CA HIS A 72 17.87 3.94 -8.44
C HIS A 72 18.40 3.74 -7.02
N ASP A 73 19.44 4.50 -6.66
CA ASP A 73 20.03 4.40 -5.34
C ASP A 73 19.13 5.04 -4.27
N GLY A 74 19.31 4.60 -3.02
CA GLY A 74 18.62 5.20 -1.88
C GLY A 74 17.23 4.64 -1.59
N ALA A 75 16.53 5.35 -0.70
CA ALA A 75 15.23 4.98 -0.16
C ALA A 75 14.16 5.94 -0.68
N TRP A 76 13.10 5.36 -1.24
CA TRP A 76 12.05 6.10 -1.93
C TRP A 76 10.73 5.92 -1.20
N LEU A 77 9.99 7.00 -1.01
CA LEU A 77 8.65 6.96 -0.42
C LEU A 77 7.63 6.71 -1.54
N VAL A 78 6.78 5.71 -1.34
CA VAL A 78 5.64 5.44 -2.22
C VAL A 78 4.53 6.44 -1.92
N VAL A 79 4.10 7.21 -2.92
CA VAL A 79 3.02 8.20 -2.78
C VAL A 79 1.97 8.02 -3.87
N HIS A 80 0.73 8.36 -3.55
CA HIS A 80 -0.39 8.35 -4.49
C HIS A 80 -1.07 9.71 -4.51
N PHE A 81 -0.95 10.43 -5.61
CA PHE A 81 -1.57 11.74 -5.79
C PHE A 81 -2.12 11.86 -7.20
N ALA A 82 -3.19 12.65 -7.39
CA ALA A 82 -3.83 12.86 -8.70
C ALA A 82 -4.14 11.55 -9.46
N ASN A 83 -4.49 10.48 -8.74
CA ASN A 83 -4.76 9.13 -9.28
C ASN A 83 -3.56 8.50 -10.01
N GLN A 84 -2.33 8.87 -9.62
CA GLN A 84 -1.07 8.31 -10.11
C GLN A 84 -0.18 7.90 -8.96
N TRP A 85 0.65 6.89 -9.21
CA TRP A 85 1.64 6.40 -8.27
C TRP A 85 3.03 6.91 -8.61
N ALA A 86 3.73 7.42 -7.60
CA ALA A 86 5.11 7.86 -7.74
C ALA A 86 5.96 7.38 -6.56
N LEU A 87 7.26 7.37 -6.81
CA LEU A 87 8.29 7.22 -5.82
C LEU A 87 8.98 8.58 -5.66
N ILE A 88 9.07 9.08 -4.44
CA ILE A 88 9.74 10.34 -4.14
C ILE A 88 10.96 10.13 -3.25
N GLN A 89 12.03 10.85 -3.56
CA GLN A 89 13.23 10.94 -2.74
C GLN A 89 13.75 12.37 -2.83
N GLU A 90 13.73 13.09 -1.70
CA GLU A 90 14.13 14.51 -1.63
C GLU A 90 13.39 15.33 -2.70
N ASP A 91 14.11 15.93 -3.66
CA ASP A 91 13.56 16.73 -4.76
C ASP A 91 13.28 15.92 -6.04
N THR A 92 13.49 14.61 -6.01
CA THR A 92 13.31 13.72 -7.17
C THR A 92 12.01 12.93 -7.07
N MET A 93 11.31 12.84 -8.20
CA MET A 93 10.09 12.04 -8.35
C MET A 93 10.19 11.19 -9.60
N ILE A 94 9.88 9.90 -9.47
CA ILE A 94 9.77 8.96 -10.60
C ILE A 94 8.46 8.20 -10.54
N SER A 95 7.96 7.74 -11.69
CA SER A 95 6.77 6.89 -11.72
C SER A 95 7.00 5.56 -11.01
N ALA A 96 6.04 5.11 -10.21
CA ALA A 96 6.13 3.80 -9.61
C ALA A 96 5.95 2.70 -10.67
N PRO A 97 6.71 1.59 -10.59
CA PRO A 97 6.53 0.47 -11.50
C PRO A 97 5.16 -0.19 -11.31
N SER A 98 4.54 -0.62 -12.42
CA SER A 98 3.28 -1.36 -12.41
C SER A 98 3.46 -2.88 -12.36
N ALA A 99 4.71 -3.37 -12.35
CA ALA A 99 5.03 -4.79 -12.32
C ALA A 99 5.51 -5.23 -10.93
N ASP A 100 5.18 -6.48 -10.57
CA ASP A 100 5.67 -7.11 -9.35
C ASP A 100 7.20 -7.23 -9.32
N ARG A 101 7.76 -7.34 -8.11
CA ARG A 101 9.17 -7.67 -7.84
C ARG A 101 10.19 -6.65 -8.34
N GLN A 102 9.77 -5.42 -8.61
CA GLN A 102 10.70 -4.33 -8.97
C GLN A 102 11.18 -3.50 -7.78
N LEU A 103 10.44 -3.56 -6.66
CA LEU A 103 10.70 -2.79 -5.44
C LEU A 103 10.96 -3.72 -4.27
N LYS A 104 11.73 -3.28 -3.29
CA LYS A 104 11.88 -3.97 -1.99
C LYS A 104 11.42 -3.04 -0.88
N ARG A 105 10.44 -3.47 -0.08
CA ARG A 105 10.04 -2.72 1.10
C ARG A 105 11.14 -2.79 2.16
N ILE A 106 11.53 -1.63 2.68
CA ILE A 106 12.55 -1.49 3.73
C ILE A 106 12.03 -0.75 4.96
N GLY A 107 10.87 -0.09 4.84
CA GLY A 107 10.28 0.62 5.97
C GLY A 107 8.89 1.17 5.65
N PHE A 108 8.40 1.98 6.57
CA PHE A 108 7.15 2.71 6.46
C PHE A 108 7.30 4.05 7.16
N LYS A 109 6.84 5.12 6.51
CA LYS A 109 6.82 6.46 7.10
C LYS A 109 5.39 6.78 7.51
N PHE A 110 5.15 7.04 8.78
CA PHE A 110 3.84 7.56 9.20
C PHE A 110 3.67 8.97 8.62
N PRO A 111 2.57 9.25 7.89
CA PRO A 111 2.26 10.62 7.50
C PRO A 111 2.04 11.45 8.77
N GLU A 112 2.59 12.66 8.78
CA GLU A 112 2.32 13.65 9.82
C GLU A 112 0.85 14.03 9.73
N ASN A 113 0.15 14.06 10.88
CA ASN A 113 -1.27 14.42 10.96
C ASN A 113 -1.48 15.91 10.68
#